data_AF-A0A3C0M726-F1
#
_entry.id   AF-A0A3C0M726-F1
#
_cell.length_a   1.000
_cell.length_b   1.000
_cell.length_c   1.000
_cell.angle_alpha   90.00
_cell.angle_beta   90.00
_cell.angle_gamma   90.00
#
_symmetry.space_group_name_H-M   'P 1'
#
loop_
_entity.id
_entity.type
_entity.pdbx_description
1 polymer ?
#
loop_
_entity_poly.entity_id
_entity_poly.type
_entity_poly.pdbx_seq_one_letter_code
_entity_poly.pdbx_strand_id
1 'polypeptide(L)'
;MRHGRWGHRHGGEQTERATTRVQLELPTQALERLQRLKDKTEAASYAEVIRNALRVFEALSAEHEQGSEFQVRRKDGTVVSYQVFV
;
A
#
# COMPACT_ATOMS: atom_id res chain seq x y z
N MET A 1 -8.15 43.43 -39.00
CA MET A 1 -8.39 42.20 -39.77
C MET A 1 -8.07 41.00 -38.88
N ARG A 2 -9.03 40.07 -38.78
CA ARG A 2 -8.95 38.64 -38.39
C ARG A 2 -8.41 38.29 -36.99
N HIS A 3 -9.30 38.00 -36.05
CA HIS A 3 -9.95 36.69 -35.79
C HIS A 3 -9.03 35.68 -35.12
N GLY A 4 -9.41 35.31 -33.89
CA GLY A 4 -8.70 34.37 -33.05
C GLY A 4 -8.85 32.91 -33.47
N ARG A 5 -8.31 32.03 -32.62
CA ARG A 5 -8.74 30.64 -32.56
C ARG A 5 -8.36 30.04 -31.21
N TRP A 6 -9.37 29.88 -30.36
CA TRP A 6 -9.39 28.86 -29.33
C TRP A 6 -9.18 27.50 -30.00
N GLY A 7 -8.19 26.76 -29.50
CA GLY A 7 -7.93 25.38 -29.86
C GLY A 7 -8.16 24.47 -28.67
N HIS A 8 -9.41 24.33 -28.22
CA HIS A 8 -9.81 23.09 -27.54
C HIS A 8 -9.97 22.02 -28.61
N ARG A 9 -9.13 20.99 -28.60
CA ARG A 9 -9.56 19.64 -29.00
C ARG A 9 -8.68 18.54 -28.42
N HIS A 10 -9.28 17.86 -27.44
CA HIS A 10 -9.26 16.43 -27.12
C HIS A 10 -7.96 15.63 -27.20
N GLY A 11 -7.75 14.86 -26.13
CA GLY A 11 -7.70 13.41 -26.31
C GLY A 11 -6.52 12.76 -25.64
N GLY A 12 -6.65 12.48 -24.34
CA GLY A 12 -5.74 11.60 -23.64
C GLY A 12 -5.64 11.92 -22.16
N GLU A 13 -6.72 11.77 -21.39
CA GLU A 13 -6.56 11.42 -19.97
C GLU A 13 -6.05 9.97 -19.91
N GLN A 14 -4.80 9.79 -20.33
CA GLN A 14 -3.94 8.88 -19.62
C GLN A 14 -3.74 9.58 -18.29
N THR A 15 -4.45 9.14 -17.25
CA THR A 15 -3.98 9.37 -15.89
C THR A 15 -2.62 8.69 -15.83
N GLU A 16 -1.58 9.41 -16.25
CA GLU A 16 -0.20 9.07 -15.92
C GLU A 16 -0.24 8.79 -14.44
N ARG A 17 0.09 7.55 -14.05
CA ARG A 17 0.14 7.20 -12.63
C ARG A 17 1.10 8.18 -11.98
N ALA A 18 0.54 9.19 -11.32
CA ALA A 18 1.30 10.18 -10.61
C ALA A 18 2.07 9.43 -9.52
N THR A 19 3.37 9.25 -9.74
CA THR A 19 4.25 8.63 -8.77
C THR A 19 5.07 9.72 -8.13
N THR A 20 5.02 9.80 -6.80
CA THR A 20 5.86 10.70 -6.03
C THR A 20 7.02 9.90 -5.47
N ARG A 21 8.25 10.36 -5.72
CA ARG A 21 9.44 9.76 -5.12
C ARG A 21 9.59 10.25 -3.69
N VAL A 22 9.61 9.31 -2.75
CA VAL A 22 9.85 9.58 -1.32
C VAL A 22 11.23 9.04 -0.94
N GLN A 23 12.03 9.84 -0.26
CA GLN A 23 13.28 9.41 0.35
C GLN A 23 13.01 9.08 1.83
N LEU A 24 13.44 7.90 2.26
CA LEU A 24 13.20 7.40 3.61
C LEU A 24 14.54 7.15 4.31
N GLU A 25 14.66 7.64 5.53
CA GLU A 25 15.71 7.23 6.45
C GLU A 25 15.11 6.21 7.41
N LEU A 26 15.73 5.03 7.49
CA LEU A 26 15.28 3.93 8.33
C LEU A 26 16.39 3.56 9.31
N PRO A 27 16.09 3.40 10.60
CA PRO A 27 17.02 2.75 11.52
C PRO A 27 17.43 1.38 10.98
N THR A 28 18.65 0.93 11.24
CA THR A 28 19.19 -0.34 10.74
C THR A 28 18.24 -1.52 10.98
N GLN A 29 17.66 -1.59 12.18
CA GLN A 29 16.69 -2.63 12.53
C GLN A 29 15.44 -2.62 11.63
N ALA A 30 14.94 -1.44 11.25
CA ALA A 30 13.78 -1.33 10.36
C ALA A 30 14.13 -1.77 8.94
N LEU A 31 15.32 -1.42 8.46
CA LEU A 31 15.81 -1.88 7.15
C LEU A 31 15.96 -3.41 7.11
N GLU A 32 16.47 -4.03 8.17
CA GLU A 32 16.54 -5.49 8.27
C GLU A 32 15.15 -6.15 8.27
N ARG A 33 14.16 -5.55 8.96
CA ARG A 33 12.77 -6.02 8.92
C ARG A 33 12.22 -5.94 7.50
N LEU A 34 12.49 -4.85 6.80
CA LEU A 34 12.07 -4.65 5.41
C LEU A 34 12.71 -5.67 4.46
N GLN A 35 14.00 -5.96 4.64
CA GLN A 35 14.70 -7.02 3.90
C GLN A 35 14.07 -8.40 4.15
N ARG A 36 13.84 -8.77 5.41
CA ARG A 36 13.18 -10.05 5.75
C ARG A 36 11.78 -10.16 5.15
N LEU A 37 11.03 -9.07 5.10
CA LEU A 37 9.71 -9.06 4.46
C LEU A 37 9.83 -9.23 2.95
N LYS A 38 10.76 -8.52 2.30
CA LYS A 38 11.03 -8.66 0.86
C LYS A 38 11.31 -10.12 0.50
N ASP A 39 12.17 -10.80 1.26
CA ASP A 39 12.54 -12.19 0.99
C ASP A 39 11.36 -13.14 1.22
N LYS A 40 10.60 -12.96 2.31
CA LYS A 40 9.43 -13.79 2.62
C LYS A 40 8.28 -13.65 1.62
N THR A 41 8.10 -12.46 1.06
CA THR A 41 7.04 -12.19 0.08
C THR A 41 7.53 -12.28 -1.35
N GLU A 42 8.80 -12.66 -1.56
CA GLU A 42 9.46 -12.72 -2.88
C GLU A 42 9.32 -11.42 -3.69
N ALA A 43 9.25 -10.28 -2.99
CA ALA A 43 9.00 -8.99 -3.64
C ALA A 43 10.22 -8.55 -4.45
N ALA A 44 10.00 -7.97 -5.63
CA ALA A 44 11.08 -7.55 -6.50
C ALA A 44 11.87 -6.35 -5.92
N SER A 45 11.24 -5.56 -5.06
CA SER A 45 11.86 -4.35 -4.48
C SER A 45 11.29 -3.98 -3.11
N TYR A 46 12.02 -3.18 -2.34
CA TYR A 46 11.51 -2.58 -1.10
C TYR A 46 10.29 -1.69 -1.34
N ALA A 47 10.24 -0.97 -2.46
CA ALA A 47 9.09 -0.14 -2.81
C ALA A 47 7.83 -0.98 -3.00
N GLU A 48 7.95 -2.21 -3.52
CA GLU A 48 6.83 -3.15 -3.62
C GLU A 48 6.36 -3.63 -2.26
N VAL A 49 7.29 -4.00 -1.37
CA VAL A 49 6.96 -4.37 0.01
C VAL A 49 6.22 -3.25 0.72
N ILE A 50 6.70 -2.00 0.61
CA ILE A 50 6.07 -0.82 1.23
C ILE A 50 4.66 -0.60 0.64
N ARG A 51 4.50 -0.66 -0.69
CA ARG A 51 3.17 -0.52 -1.32
C ARG A 51 2.19 -1.60 -0.85
N ASN A 52 2.65 -2.83 -0.72
CA ASN A 52 1.80 -3.93 -0.25
C ASN A 52 1.46 -3.76 1.24
N ALA A 53 2.43 -3.34 2.06
CA ALA A 53 2.21 -3.05 3.47
C ALA A 53 1.17 -1.92 3.67
N LEU A 54 1.24 -0.85 2.87
CA LEU A 54 0.27 0.25 2.91
C LEU A 54 -1.15 -0.25 2.61
N ARG A 55 -1.33 -1.03 1.53
CA ARG A 55 -2.63 -1.60 1.17
C ARG A 55 -3.20 -2.50 2.28
N VAL A 56 -2.36 -3.34 2.87
CA VAL A 56 -2.77 -4.21 3.98
C VAL A 56 -3.16 -3.38 5.19
N PHE A 57 -2.36 -2.36 5.54
CA PHE A 57 -2.66 -1.48 6.66
C PHE A 57 -3.96 -0.70 6.47
N GLU A 58 -4.21 -0.16 5.28
CA GLU A 58 -5.47 0.52 4.93
C GLU A 58 -6.67 -0.43 5.09
N ALA A 59 -6.59 -1.64 4.52
CA ALA A 59 -7.67 -2.62 4.61
C ALA A 59 -7.97 -3.03 6.05
N LEU A 60 -6.93 -3.29 6.86
CA LEU A 60 -7.10 -3.65 8.26
C LEU A 60 -7.70 -2.48 9.06
N SER A 61 -7.28 -1.24 8.78
CA SER A 61 -7.76 -0.06 9.50
C SER A 61 -9.24 0.19 9.20
N ALA A 62 -9.65 0.07 7.93
CA ALA A 62 -11.04 0.23 7.53
C ALA A 62 -11.97 -0.80 8.19
N GLU A 63 -11.54 -2.06 8.31
CA GLU A 63 -12.29 -3.09 9.02
C GLU A 63 -12.40 -2.80 10.52
N HIS A 64 -11.30 -2.35 11.15
CA HIS A 64 -11.31 -1.98 12.56
C HIS A 64 -12.24 -0.79 12.86
N GLU A 65 -12.25 0.23 12.01
CA GLU A 65 -13.16 1.39 12.13
C GLU A 65 -14.64 1.00 12.03
N GLN A 66 -14.95 -0.09 11.31
CA GLN A 66 -16.29 -0.66 11.21
C GLN A 66 -16.67 -1.54 12.41
N GLY A 67 -15.75 -1.75 13.36
CA GLY A 67 -15.96 -2.62 14.52
C GLY A 67 -15.79 -4.11 14.21
N SER A 68 -15.18 -4.47 13.08
CA SER A 68 -14.88 -5.86 12.74
C SER A 68 -13.83 -6.45 13.69
N GLU A 69 -13.97 -7.73 14.02
CA GLU A 69 -12.98 -8.50 14.76
C GLU A 69 -12.13 -9.38 13.83
N PHE A 70 -10.82 -9.41 14.06
CA PHE A 70 -9.93 -10.30 13.33
C PHE A 70 -9.74 -11.62 14.07
N GLN A 71 -9.78 -12.72 13.32
CA GLN A 71 -9.57 -14.06 13.85
C GLN A 71 -8.50 -14.79 13.05
N VAL A 72 -7.59 -15.47 13.74
CA VAL A 72 -6.59 -16.35 13.14
C VAL A 72 -7.03 -17.79 13.33
N ARG A 73 -7.26 -18.50 12.24
CA ARG A 73 -7.48 -19.95 12.24
C ARG A 73 -6.15 -20.67 12.09
N ARG A 74 -5.80 -21.47 13.09
CA ARG A 74 -4.61 -22.32 13.08
C ARG A 74 -4.88 -23.61 12.32
N LYS A 75 -3.79 -24.30 11.93
CA LYS A 75 -3.87 -25.58 11.20
C LYS A 75 -4.59 -26.68 11.98
N ASP A 76 -4.58 -26.60 13.31
CA ASP A 76 -5.27 -27.52 14.22
C ASP A 76 -6.78 -27.24 14.35
N GLY A 77 -7.30 -26.24 13.63
CA GLY A 77 -8.70 -25.84 13.66
C GLY A 77 -9.03 -24.80 14.75
N THR A 78 -8.10 -24.48 15.64
CA THR A 78 -8.30 -23.48 16.68
C THR A 78 -8.46 -22.09 16.05
N VAL A 79 -9.45 -21.35 16.50
CA VAL A 79 -9.67 -19.96 16.12
C VAL A 79 -9.36 -19.07 17.31
N VAL A 80 -8.48 -18.09 17.13
CA VAL A 80 -8.11 -17.12 18.17
C VAL A 80 -8.39 -15.70 17.69
N SER A 81 -9.02 -14.87 18.53
CA SER A 81 -9.15 -13.45 18.26
C SER A 81 -7.78 -12.78 18.27
N TYR A 82 -7.51 -11.93 17.29
CA TYR A 82 -6.24 -11.24 17.11
C TYR A 82 -6.47 -9.74 17.10
N GLN A 83 -5.95 -9.05 18.10
CA GLN A 83 -6.01 -7.58 18.16
C GLN A 83 -4.91 -7.01 17.27
N VAL A 84 -5.30 -6.58 16.07
CA VAL A 84 -4.41 -5.96 15.07
C VAL A 84 -4.03 -4.53 15.47
N PHE A 85 -4.93 -3.83 16.17
CA PHE A 85 -4.74 -2.49 16.69
C PHE A 85 -4.78 -2.55 18.23
N VAL A 86 -3.79 -1.95 18.87
CA VAL A 86 -3.65 -1.82 20.34
C VAL A 86 -3.55 -0.35 20.71
#